data_AF-A0A100HNH2-F1
#
_entry.id   AF-A0A100HNH2-F1
#
_cell.length_a   1.000
_cell.length_b   1.000
_cell.length_c   1.000
_cell.angle_alpha   90.00
_cell.angle_beta   90.00
_cell.angle_gamma   90.00
#
_symmetry.space_group_name_H-M   'P 1'
#
loop_
_entity.id
_entity.type
_entity.pdbx_description
1 polymer ?
#
loop_
_entity_poly.entity_id
_entity_poly.type
_entity_poly.pdbx_seq_one_letter_code
_entity_poly.pdbx_strand_id
1 'polypeptide(L)'
;MTTEPSSLLFQAATTPSRPTRVAVVLNRQVVAHADSLTRAAGFAQGWAARMDHMRRACPGGVQGEVRSEWYPGWDHANDYCARWGIGRAG
;
A
#
# COMPACT_ATOMS: atom_id res chain seq x y z
N MET A 1 22.44 1.40 11.21
CA MET A 1 21.81 1.97 10.01
C MET A 1 20.37 2.24 10.35
N THR A 2 19.97 3.51 10.40
CA THR A 2 18.60 3.94 10.66
C THR A 2 17.73 3.51 9.48
N THR A 3 16.98 2.44 9.66
CA THR A 3 15.98 1.96 8.71
C THR A 3 14.94 3.06 8.56
N GLU A 4 15.00 3.85 7.48
CA GLU A 4 13.93 4.81 7.21
C GLU A 4 12.60 4.05 7.14
N PRO A 5 11.56 4.56 7.81
CA PRO A 5 10.27 3.89 7.84
C PRO A 5 9.76 3.75 6.42
N SER A 6 9.19 2.58 6.14
CA SER A 6 8.62 2.14 4.86
C SER A 6 7.33 2.91 4.55
N SER A 7 7.40 4.24 4.56
CA SER A 7 6.27 5.13 4.35
C SER A 7 5.93 5.20 2.87
N LEU A 8 4.68 4.88 2.55
CA LEU A 8 4.15 5.06 1.21
C LEU A 8 3.87 6.54 0.96
N LEU A 9 4.28 7.02 -0.22
CA LEU A 9 3.94 8.34 -0.73
C LEU A 9 2.92 8.20 -1.85
N PHE A 10 1.99 9.14 -1.93
CA PHE A 10 1.00 9.21 -3.01
C PHE A 10 1.33 10.36 -3.95
N GLN A 11 1.55 10.04 -5.22
CA GLN A 11 1.76 11.03 -6.27
C GLN A 11 0.59 10.98 -7.23
N ALA A 12 -0.29 11.97 -7.16
CA ALA A 12 -1.41 12.12 -8.08
C ALA A 12 -1.00 12.96 -9.28
N ALA A 13 -1.22 12.45 -10.49
CA ALA A 13 -1.17 13.25 -11.71
C ALA A 13 -2.61 13.56 -12.12
N THR A 14 -3.02 14.82 -11.93
CA THR A 14 -4.32 15.32 -12.37
C THR A 14 -4.13 16.12 -13.65
N THR A 15 -4.60 15.57 -14.76
CA THR A 15 -4.73 16.30 -16.03
C THR A 15 -6.21 16.42 -16.36
N PRO A 16 -6.73 17.62 -16.71
CA PRO A 16 -8.17 17.85 -16.93
C PRO A 16 -8.82 16.90 -17.95
N SER A 17 -8.02 16.33 -18.87
CA SER A 17 -8.46 15.46 -19.95
C SER A 17 -8.22 13.96 -19.69
N ARG A 18 -7.70 13.55 -18.53
CA ARG A 18 -7.45 12.13 -18.23
C ARG A 18 -7.95 11.74 -16.84
N PRO A 19 -8.38 10.48 -16.67
CA PRO A 19 -8.73 9.97 -15.35
C PRO A 19 -7.54 10.12 -14.39
N THR A 20 -7.85 10.54 -13.17
CA THR A 20 -6.86 10.68 -12.09
C THR A 20 -6.13 9.36 -11.92
N ARG A 21 -4.79 9.41 -11.83
CA ARG A 21 -3.98 8.26 -11.48
C ARG A 21 -3.07 8.63 -10.33
N VAL A 22 -3.13 7.83 -9.28
CA VAL A 22 -2.31 7.97 -8.07
C VAL A 22 -1.26 6.88 -8.10
N ALA A 23 0.01 7.25 -8.17
CA ALA A 23 1.12 6.35 -7.95
C ALA A 23 1.34 6.19 -6.44
N VAL A 24 1.42 4.94 -5.98
CA VAL A 24 1.84 4.59 -4.62
C VAL A 24 3.33 4.29 -4.68
N VAL A 25 4.13 5.05 -3.94
CA VAL A 25 5.59 5.07 -4.05
C VAL A 25 6.23 4.66 -2.73
N LEU A 26 7.19 3.73 -2.79
CA LEU A 26 8.03 3.31 -1.67
C LEU A 26 9.50 3.45 -2.08
N ASN A 27 10.34 4.08 -1.25
CA ASN A 27 11.78 4.22 -1.52
C ASN A 27 12.08 4.71 -2.95
N ARG A 28 11.31 5.70 -3.43
CA ARG A 28 11.38 6.28 -4.79
C ARG A 28 10.99 5.33 -5.93
N GLN A 29 10.44 4.15 -5.63
CA GLN A 29 9.91 3.19 -6.61
C GLN A 29 8.39 3.15 -6.57
N VAL A 30 7.74 3.14 -7.74
CA VAL A 30 6.30 2.93 -7.82
C VAL A 30 5.99 1.46 -7.57
N VAL A 31 5.19 1.19 -6.54
CA VAL A 31 4.80 -0.19 -6.15
C VAL A 31 3.38 -0.53 -6.56
N ALA A 32 2.53 0.48 -6.78
CA ALA A 32 1.17 0.30 -7.28
C ALA A 32 0.66 1.58 -7.93
N HIS A 33 -0.39 1.44 -8.74
CA HIS A 33 -1.18 2.56 -9.24
C HIS A 33 -2.64 2.37 -8.83
N ALA A 34 -3.27 3.44 -8.37
CA ALA A 34 -4.71 3.53 -8.15
C ALA A 34 -5.32 4.59 -9.08
N ASP A 35 -6.61 4.48 -9.35
CA ASP A 35 -7.40 5.46 -10.13
C ASP A 35 -8.07 6.52 -9.24
N SER A 36 -7.98 6.37 -7.91
CA SER A 36 -8.45 7.37 -6.95
C SER A 36 -7.55 7.42 -5.70
N LEU A 37 -7.58 8.56 -5.00
CA LEU A 37 -6.91 8.68 -3.70
C LEU A 37 -7.51 7.73 -2.66
N THR A 38 -8.83 7.50 -2.71
CA THR A 38 -9.53 6.55 -1.83
C THR A 38 -9.00 5.13 -2.00
N ARG A 39 -8.78 4.71 -3.25
CA ARG A 39 -8.22 3.38 -3.56
C ARG A 39 -6.74 3.29 -3.16
N ALA A 40 -5.96 4.33 -3.41
CA ALA A 40 -4.58 4.41 -2.90
C ALA A 40 -4.52 4.33 -1.36
N ALA A 41 -5.47 4.95 -0.66
CA ALA A 41 -5.56 4.87 0.80
C ALA A 41 -5.91 3.46 1.27
N GLY A 42 -6.83 2.76 0.61
CA GLY A 42 -7.11 1.35 0.90
C GLY A 42 -5.88 0.46 0.74
N PHE A 43 -5.13 0.64 -0.35
CA PHE A 43 -3.85 -0.03 -0.55
C PHE A 43 -2.86 0.26 0.59
N ALA A 44 -2.70 1.52 0.99
CA ALA A 44 -1.79 1.84 2.09
C ALA A 44 -2.22 1.28 3.45
N GLN A 45 -3.53 1.18 3.72
CA GLN A 45 -4.01 0.52 4.95
C GLN A 45 -3.64 -0.97 4.96
N GLY A 46 -3.77 -1.66 3.83
CA GLY A 46 -3.32 -3.04 3.69
C GLY A 46 -1.82 -3.21 3.90
N TRP A 47 -1.05 -2.32 3.27
CA TRP A 47 0.41 -2.29 3.42
C TRP A 47 0.83 -2.09 4.87
N ALA A 48 0.26 -1.07 5.53
CA ALA A 48 0.54 -0.77 6.94
C ALA A 48 0.19 -1.96 7.83
N ALA A 49 -0.97 -2.58 7.65
CA ALA A 49 -1.36 -3.76 8.43
C ALA A 49 -0.35 -4.91 8.32
N ARG A 50 0.22 -5.16 7.14
CA ARG A 50 1.28 -6.17 6.99
C ARG A 50 2.58 -5.76 7.69
N MET A 51 2.97 -4.49 7.57
CA MET A 51 4.15 -3.95 8.25
C MET A 51 4.01 -4.03 9.79
N ASP A 52 2.78 -3.89 10.29
CA ASP A 52 2.40 -4.07 11.70
C ASP A 52 2.21 -5.56 12.08
N HIS A 53 2.64 -6.50 11.24
CA HIS A 53 2.55 -7.95 11.44
C HIS A 53 1.12 -8.49 11.62
N MET A 54 0.10 -7.76 11.18
CA MET A 54 -1.27 -8.23 11.20
C MET A 54 -1.50 -9.33 10.15
N ARG A 55 -2.40 -10.25 10.46
CA ARG A 55 -2.88 -11.26 9.51
C ARG A 55 -3.55 -10.58 8.31
N ARG A 56 -3.61 -11.29 7.18
CA ARG A 56 -4.34 -10.89 5.96
C ARG A 56 -5.86 -10.94 6.16
N ALA A 57 -6.37 -10.11 7.07
CA ALA A 57 -7.77 -10.02 7.45
C ALA A 57 -8.16 -8.55 7.55
N CYS A 58 -8.79 -8.04 6.48
CA CYS A 58 -9.27 -6.65 6.42
C CYS A 58 -10.29 -6.38 7.54
N PRO A 59 -10.11 -5.33 8.37
CA PRO A 59 -11.03 -5.00 9.45
C PRO A 59 -12.48 -4.86 8.96
N GLY A 60 -13.45 -5.33 9.75
CA GLY A 60 -14.88 -5.34 9.36
C GLY A 60 -15.48 -3.96 9.09
N GLY A 61 -14.90 -2.89 9.65
CA GLY A 61 -15.32 -1.51 9.41
C GLY A 61 -14.85 -0.91 8.08
N VAL A 62 -13.95 -1.59 7.35
CA VAL A 62 -13.47 -1.15 6.04
C VAL A 62 -14.39 -1.71 4.97
N GLN A 63 -14.98 -0.82 4.16
CA GLN A 63 -16.00 -1.15 3.16
C GLN A 63 -15.67 -0.58 1.77
N GLY A 64 -16.41 -1.04 0.77
CA GLY A 64 -16.34 -0.53 -0.60
C GLY A 64 -14.96 -0.68 -1.23
N GLU A 65 -14.59 0.30 -2.04
CA GLU A 65 -13.32 0.32 -2.78
C GLU A 65 -12.09 0.25 -1.87
N VAL A 66 -12.18 0.80 -0.65
CA VAL A 66 -11.09 0.74 0.35
C VAL A 66 -10.84 -0.72 0.76
N ARG A 67 -11.90 -1.51 0.96
CA ARG A 67 -11.78 -2.94 1.30
C ARG A 67 -11.17 -3.74 0.16
N SER A 68 -11.57 -3.44 -1.07
CA SER A 68 -11.04 -4.12 -2.26
C SER A 68 -9.53 -3.88 -2.44
N GLU A 69 -9.05 -2.68 -2.15
CA GLU A 69 -7.61 -2.32 -2.25
C GLU A 69 -6.78 -2.71 -1.04
N TRP A 70 -7.42 -2.97 0.11
CA TRP A 70 -6.72 -3.40 1.32
C TRP A 70 -5.95 -4.72 1.10
N TYR A 71 -6.56 -5.70 0.42
CA TYR A 71 -5.91 -7.00 0.21
C TYR A 71 -4.69 -6.91 -0.72
N PRO A 72 -4.76 -6.27 -1.91
CA PRO A 72 -3.58 -5.98 -2.73
C PRO A 72 -2.46 -5.26 -1.97
N GLY A 73 -2.82 -4.27 -1.14
CA GLY A 73 -1.86 -3.56 -0.31
C GLY A 73 -1.09 -4.47 0.65
N TRP A 74 -1.81 -5.36 1.33
CA TRP A 74 -1.22 -6.35 2.24
C TRP A 74 -0.31 -7.34 1.49
N ASP A 75 -0.76 -7.82 0.32
CA ASP A 75 -0.02 -8.79 -0.50
C ASP A 75 1.29 -8.19 -1.03
N HIS A 76 1.25 -6.96 -1.56
CA HIS A 76 2.45 -6.26 -2.00
C HIS A 76 3.45 -6.03 -0.87
N ALA A 77 2.96 -5.67 0.33
CA ALA A 77 3.82 -5.53 1.50
C ALA A 77 4.42 -6.88 1.92
N ASN A 78 3.68 -7.97 1.78
CA ASN A 78 4.17 -9.30 2.11
C ASN A 78 5.28 -9.74 1.15
N ASP A 79 5.11 -9.51 -0.15
CA ASP A 79 6.13 -9.79 -1.16
C ASP A 79 7.37 -8.92 -0.96
N TYR A 80 7.18 -7.64 -0.61
CA TYR A 80 8.27 -6.74 -0.23
C TYR A 80 9.04 -7.29 0.99
N CYS A 81 8.33 -7.68 2.05
CA CYS A 81 8.94 -8.29 3.23
C CYS A 81 9.72 -9.56 2.90
N ALA A 82 9.15 -10.45 2.07
CA ALA A 82 9.78 -11.68 1.65
C ALA A 82 11.07 -11.43 0.84
N ARG A 83 11.04 -10.45 -0.08
CA ARG A 83 12.17 -10.08 -0.93
C ARG A 83 13.34 -9.48 -0.14
N TRP A 84 13.05 -8.70 0.90
CA TRP A 84 14.06 -7.95 1.65
C TRP A 84 14.36 -8.54 3.03
N GLY A 85 13.79 -9.70 3.37
CA GLY A 85 14.00 -10.36 4.65
C GLY A 85 13.42 -9.62 5.86
N ILE A 86 12.49 -8.68 5.62
CA ILE A 86 11.88 -7.86 6.68
C ILE A 86 10.80 -8.69 7.38
N GLY A 87 10.91 -8.84 8.70
CA GLY A 87 9.93 -9.58 9.50
C GLY A 87 10.10 -11.11 9.49
N ARG A 88 11.26 -11.65 9.08
CA ARG A 88 11.69 -12.96 9.56
C ARG A 88 12.12 -12.82 11.02
N ALA A 89 11.18 -13.00 11.94
CA ALA A 89 11.54 -13.43 13.27
C ALA A 89 12.14 -14.85 13.12
N GLY A 90 13.33 -15.04 13.68
CA GLY A 90 13.87 -16.38 13.93
C GLY A 90 13.00 -17.15 14.92
#